data_AF-A0A367QNZ1-F1
#
_entry.id   AF-A0A367QNZ1-F1
#
_cell.length_a   1.000
_cell.length_b   1.000
_cell.length_c   1.000
_cell.angle_alpha   90.00
_cell.angle_beta   90.00
_cell.angle_gamma   90.00
#
_symmetry.space_group_name_H-M   'P 1'
#
loop_
_entity.id
_entity.type
_entity.pdbx_description
1 polymer ?
#
loop_
_entity_poly.entity_id
_entity_poly.type
_entity_poly.pdbx_seq_one_letter_code
_entity_poly.pdbx_strand_id
1 'polypeptide(L)' 'MAAMEKTELAELIRETRMRLELSQVKFAEKLGVSFHSVNRWENGRTRPLPLVMKQIEALLYSLGDRGEDLLARYFSSRRS' A
#
# COMPACT_ATOMS: atom_id res chain seq x y z
N MET A 1 15.13 0.12 4.40
CA MET A 1 14.05 -0.86 4.28
C MET A 1 14.70 -2.20 4.00
N ALA A 2 14.56 -3.19 4.90
CA ALA A 2 14.74 -4.57 4.45
C ALA A 2 13.81 -4.76 3.24
N ALA A 3 14.28 -5.43 2.19
CA ALA A 3 13.49 -5.56 0.97
C ALA A 3 12.28 -6.46 1.26
N MET A 4 11.14 -5.87 1.65
CA MET A 4 9.86 -6.56 1.84
C MET A 4 9.60 -7.49 0.65
N GLU A 5 9.10 -8.70 0.88
CA GLU A 5 8.86 -9.65 -0.20
C GLU A 5 7.71 -9.19 -1.12
N LYS A 6 7.69 -9.66 -2.37
CA LYS A 6 6.65 -9.22 -3.34
C LYS A 6 5.24 -9.60 -2.87
N THR A 7 5.09 -10.73 -2.20
CA THR A 7 3.81 -11.21 -1.65
C THR A 7 3.32 -10.31 -0.52
N GLU A 8 4.21 -9.98 0.43
CA GLU A 8 3.92 -9.05 1.53
C GLU A 8 3.49 -7.67 1.04
N LEU A 9 4.17 -7.17 0.01
CA LEU A 9 3.82 -5.91 -0.65
C LEU A 9 2.44 -5.96 -1.32
N ALA A 10 2.11 -7.07 -1.99
CA ALA A 10 0.82 -7.25 -2.62
C ALA A 10 -0.32 -7.29 -1.59
N GLU A 11 -0.11 -7.98 -0.46
CA GLU A 11 -1.02 -8.01 0.68
C GLU A 11 -1.24 -6.62 1.27
N LEU A 12 -0.17 -5.89 1.59
CA LEU A 12 -0.23 -4.53 2.10
C LEU A 12 -1.08 -3.62 1.21
N ILE A 13 -0.85 -3.64 -0.10
CA ILE A 13 -1.56 -2.79 -1.07
C ILE A 13 -3.04 -3.16 -1.11
N ARG A 14 -3.33 -4.47 -1.18
CA ARG A 14 -4.71 -4.97 -1.24
C ARG A 14 -5.47 -4.64 0.04
N GLU A 15 -4.87 -4.87 1.21
CA GLU A 15 -5.49 -4.56 2.51
C GLU A 15 -5.73 -3.06 2.67
N THR A 16 -4.74 -2.22 2.35
CA THR A 16 -4.91 -0.75 2.36
C THR A 16 -6.11 -0.34 1.51
N ARG A 17 -6.22 -0.86 0.28
CA ARG A 17 -7.33 -0.57 -0.62
C ARG A 17 -8.68 -1.03 -0.04
N MET A 18 -8.73 -2.25 0.50
CA MET A 18 -9.98 -2.80 1.05
C MET A 18 -10.46 -2.01 2.27
N ARG A 19 -9.56 -1.53 3.13
CA ARG A 19 -9.92 -0.71 4.30
C ARG A 19 -10.39 0.71 3.95
N LEU A 20 -9.98 1.20 2.78
CA LEU A 20 -10.52 2.41 2.18
C LEU A 20 -11.85 2.16 1.42
N GLU A 21 -12.29 0.90 1.32
CA GLU A 21 -13.50 0.49 0.59
C GLU A 21 -13.46 0.90 -0.90
N LEU A 22 -12.27 0.91 -1.50
CA LEU A 22 -12.09 1.34 -2.89
C LEU A 22 -11.96 0.15 -3.86
N SER A 23 -12.49 0.35 -5.06
CA SER A 23 -12.12 -0.47 -6.22
C SER A 23 -10.66 -0.21 -6.61
N GLN A 24 -10.04 -1.14 -7.36
CA GLN A 24 -8.68 -0.94 -7.87
C GLN A 24 -8.57 0.34 -8.72
N VAL A 25 -9.63 0.69 -9.47
CA VAL A 25 -9.70 1.92 -10.27
C VAL A 25 -9.68 3.15 -9.37
N LYS A 26 -10.55 3.20 -8.35
CA LYS A 26 -10.63 4.34 -7.42
C LYS A 26 -9.36 4.49 -6.58
N PHE A 27 -8.74 3.38 -6.22
CA PHE A 27 -7.46 3.40 -5.52
C PHE A 27 -6.33 3.92 -6.42
N ALA A 28 -6.30 3.51 -7.70
CA ALA A 28 -5.34 4.03 -8.67
C ALA A 28 -5.52 5.54 -8.91
N GLU A 29 -6.76 6.02 -9.06
CA GLU A 29 -7.07 7.45 -9.13
C GLU A 29 -6.56 8.19 -7.90
N LYS A 30 -6.79 7.65 -6.69
CA LYS A 30 -6.34 8.26 -5.43
C LYS A 30 -4.82 8.36 -5.33
N LEU A 31 -4.09 7.42 -5.92
CA LEU A 31 -2.62 7.37 -5.94
C LEU A 31 -2.01 8.09 -7.17
N GLY A 32 -2.82 8.60 -8.09
CA GLY A 32 -2.34 9.24 -9.32
C GLY A 32 -1.63 8.28 -10.27
N VAL A 33 -2.02 7.00 -10.29
CA VAL A 33 -1.41 5.95 -11.14
C VAL A 33 -2.47 5.26 -12.00
N SER A 34 -2.03 4.45 -12.96
CA SER A 34 -2.95 3.66 -13.78
C SER A 34 -3.50 2.44 -13.02
N PHE A 35 -4.74 2.05 -13.33
CA PHE A 35 -5.35 0.80 -12.87
C PHE A 35 -4.41 -0.42 -13.07
N HIS A 36 -3.77 -0.51 -14.24
CA HIS A 36 -2.84 -1.60 -14.56
C HIS A 36 -1.66 -1.69 -13.58
N SER A 37 -1.24 -0.55 -13.01
CA SER A 37 -0.17 -0.54 -12.00
C SER A 37 -0.65 -1.18 -10.71
N VAL A 38 -1.79 -0.76 -10.18
CA VAL A 38 -2.42 -1.37 -9.00
C VAL A 38 -2.68 -2.86 -9.20
N ASN A 39 -3.24 -3.26 -10.35
CA ASN A 39 -3.48 -4.65 -10.68
C ASN A 39 -2.18 -5.49 -10.66
N ARG A 40 -1.09 -4.98 -11.25
CA ARG A 40 0.20 -5.70 -11.21
C ARG A 40 0.80 -5.78 -9.81
N TRP A 41 0.61 -4.77 -8.97
CA TRP A 41 1.12 -4.79 -7.60
C TRP A 41 0.36 -5.78 -6.71
N GLU A 42 -0.98 -5.77 -6.76
CA GLU A 42 -1.81 -6.71 -6.00
C GLU A 42 -1.65 -8.17 -6.44
N ASN A 43 -1.11 -8.41 -7.64
CA ASN A 43 -0.74 -9.73 -8.13
C ASN A 43 0.77 -10.04 -8.00
N GLY A 44 1.53 -9.23 -7.24
CA GLY A 44 2.96 -9.45 -6.97
C GLY A 44 3.87 -9.38 -8.20
N ARG A 45 3.40 -8.84 -9.34
CA ARG A 45 4.14 -8.81 -10.61
C ARG A 45 5.23 -7.74 -10.63
N THR A 46 4.95 -6.59 -10.05
CA THR A 46 5.86 -5.43 -10.00
C THR A 46 5.77 -4.74 -8.63
N ARG A 47 6.73 -3.86 -8.32
CA ARG A 47 6.72 -3.05 -7.10
C ARG A 47 6.30 -1.61 -7.42
N PRO A 48 5.59 -0.90 -6.54
CA PRO A 48 5.38 0.54 -6.66
C PRO A 48 6.70 1.30 -6.56
N LEU A 49 6.73 2.51 -7.11
CA LEU A 49 7.84 3.44 -6.88
C LEU A 49 7.86 3.89 -5.40
N PRO A 50 9.01 4.28 -4.85
CA PRO A 50 9.12 4.73 -3.46
C PRO A 50 8.15 5.88 -3.11
N LEU A 51 7.88 6.78 -4.05
CA LEU A 51 6.91 7.87 -3.84
C LEU A 51 5.49 7.35 -3.62
N VAL A 52 5.06 6.33 -4.37
CA VAL A 52 3.74 5.71 -4.20
C VAL A 52 3.66 4.95 -2.88
N MET A 53 4.75 4.31 -2.45
CA MET A 53 4.82 3.67 -1.12
C MET A 53 4.60 4.68 0.01
N LYS A 54 5.19 5.88 -0.07
CA LYS A 54 4.94 6.96 0.90
C LYS A 54 3.48 7.43 0.89
N GLN A 55 2.83 7.44 -0.27
CA GLN A 55 1.39 7.77 -0.35
C GLN A 55 0.53 6.69 0.32
N ILE A 56 0.85 5.41 0.09
CA ILE A 56 0.16 4.29 0.76
C ILE A 56 0.32 4.39 2.29
N GLU A 57 1.54 4.67 2.76
CA GLU A 57 1.81 4.91 4.18
C GLU A 57 0.97 6.08 4.73
N ALA A 58 0.91 7.21 4.02
CA ALA A 58 0.09 8.35 4.40
C ALA A 58 -1.42 8.01 4.44
N LEU A 59 -1.90 7.18 3.53
CA LEU A 59 -3.29 6.70 3.56
C LEU A 59 -3.57 5.85 4.79
N LEU A 60 -2.62 5.00 5.22
CA LEU A 60 -2.76 4.23 6.45
C LEU A 60 -2.82 5.12 7.69
N TYR A 61 -2.01 6.17 7.77
CA TYR A 61 -2.14 7.16 8.86
C TYR A 61 -3.53 7.84 8.85
N SER A 62 -4.09 8.14 7.67
CA SER A 62 -5.42 8.74 7.57
C SER A 62 -6.58 7.81 7.98
N LEU A 63 -6.34 6.50 8.05
CA LEU A 63 -7.32 5.51 8.50
C LEU A 63 -7.45 5.42 10.03
N GLY A 64 -6.54 6.06 10.80
CA GLY A 64 -6.50 5.98 12.25
C GLY A 64 -6.28 4.54 12.73
N ASP A 65 -7.06 4.10 13.72
CA ASP A 65 -7.00 2.75 14.30
C ASP A 65 -7.11 1.65 13.24
N ARG A 66 -7.83 1.89 12.14
CA ARG A 66 -7.97 0.94 11.03
C ARG A 66 -6.71 0.79 10.18
N GLY A 67 -5.66 1.58 10.38
CA GLY A 67 -4.38 1.47 9.66
C GLY A 67 -3.21 1.05 10.53
N GLU A 68 -3.38 1.03 11.85
CA GLU A 68 -2.30 0.91 12.83
C GLU A 68 -1.56 -0.44 12.74
N ASP A 69 -2.28 -1.55 12.60
CA ASP A 69 -1.68 -2.87 12.48
C ASP A 69 -0.89 -3.03 11.18
N LEU A 70 -1.33 -2.42 10.07
CA LEU A 70 -0.58 -2.42 8.81
C LEU A 70 0.69 -1.56 8.92
N LEU A 71 0.61 -0.40 9.59
CA LEU A 71 1.78 0.43 9.90
C LEU A 71 2.78 -0.35 10.77
N ALA A 72 2.30 -1.03 11.80
CA ALA A 72 3.13 -1.83 12.69
C ALA A 72 3.72 -3.07 11.99
N ARG A 73 3.00 -3.70 11.07
CA ARG A 73 3.49 -4.89 10.35
C ARG A 73 4.51 -4.54 9.27
N TYR A 74 4.30 -3.47 8.51
CA TYR A 74 5.06 -3.21 7.28
C TYR A 74 5.97 -1.98 7.34
N PHE A 75 5.74 -1.03 8.25
CA PHE A 75 6.48 0.23 8.34
C PHE A 75 7.24 0.43 9.66
N SER A 76 7.20 -0.55 10.56
CA SER A 76 7.83 -0.51 11.89
C SER A 76 9.37 -0.44 11.88
N SER A 77 10.02 -0.36 10.73
CA SER A 77 11.48 -0.21 10.59
C SER A 77 11.92 1.23 10.32
N ARG A 78 11.62 2.14 11.27
CA ARG A 78 12.46 3.27 11.74
C ARG A 78 11.66 4.21 12.66
N ARG A 79 11.73 3.96 13.96
CA ARG A 79 11.81 5.05 14.95
C ARG A 79 13.28 5.12 15.36
N SER A 80 14.04 5.98 14.69
CA SER A 80 15.35 6.46 15.13
C SER A 80 15.37 7.96 14.94
#